data_AF-A0A2T0LWW0-F1
#
_entry.id   AF-A0A2T0LWW0-F1
#
_cell.length_a   1.000
_cell.length_b   1.000
_cell.length_c   1.000
_cell.angle_alpha   90.00
_cell.angle_beta   90.00
_cell.angle_gamma   90.00
#
_symmetry.space_group_name_H-M   'P 1'
#
loop_
_entity.id
_entity.type
_entity.pdbx_description
1 polymer ?
#
loop_
_entity_poly.entity_id
_entity_poly.type
_entity_poly.pdbx_seq_one_letter_code
_entity_poly.pdbx_strand_id
1 'polypeptide(L)' 'MTEPETMAELIADCAGIPRPQPPGPRTAREPAHPWRVDEACHAQVADLDEYV' A
#
# COMPACT_ATOMS: atom_id res chain seq x y z
N MET A 1 23.26 -6.58 8.55
CA MET A 1 21.87 -6.97 8.84
C MET A 1 21.63 -8.25 8.06
N THR A 2 21.14 -9.28 8.73
CA THR A 2 20.82 -10.56 8.09
C THR A 2 19.41 -10.46 7.53
N GLU A 3 19.20 -10.87 6.28
CA GLU A 3 17.86 -10.95 5.70
C GLU A 3 17.13 -12.18 6.28
N PRO A 4 15.80 -12.10 6.49
CA PRO A 4 15.05 -13.25 6.97
C PRO A 4 14.94 -14.32 5.88
N GLU A 5 15.32 -15.55 6.21
CA GLU A 5 15.31 -16.69 5.28
C GLU A 5 13.96 -17.45 5.32
N THR A 6 13.14 -17.16 6.32
CA THR A 6 11.84 -17.79 6.52
C THR A 6 10.72 -16.79 6.81
N MET A 7 9.49 -17.18 6.48
CA MET A 7 8.29 -16.39 6.81
C MET A 7 8.14 -16.18 8.33
N ALA A 8 8.57 -17.15 9.14
CA ALA A 8 8.50 -17.05 10.60
C ALA A 8 9.45 -15.97 11.15
N GLU A 9 10.66 -15.88 10.60
CA GLU A 9 11.63 -14.82 10.94
C GLU A 9 11.14 -13.45 10.51
N LEU A 10 10.58 -13.33 9.30
CA LEU A 10 9.97 -12.08 8.83
C LEU A 10 8.83 -11.61 9.76
N ILE A 11 7.98 -12.54 10.22
CA ILE A 11 6.90 -12.24 11.17
C ILE A 11 7.48 -11.79 12.53
N ALA A 12 8.54 -12.45 13.00
CA ALA A 12 9.20 -12.10 14.26
C ALA A 12 9.81 -10.70 14.21
N ASP A 13 10.45 -10.33 13.10
CA ASP A 13 10.97 -8.99 12.86
C ASP A 13 9.84 -7.94 12.87
N CYS A 14 8.71 -8.25 12.25
CA CYS A 14 7.55 -7.35 12.24
C CYS A 14 6.90 -7.18 13.63
N ALA A 15 7.07 -8.13 14.55
CA ALA A 15 6.46 -8.08 15.88
C ALA A 15 6.99 -6.92 16.75
N GLY A 16 8.22 -6.46 16.46
CA GLY A 16 8.83 -5.30 17.13
C GLY A 16 8.35 -3.95 16.61
N ILE A 17 7.61 -3.92 15.49
CA ILE A 17 7.14 -2.67 14.89
C ILE A 17 6.03 -2.08 15.79
N PRO A 18 6.19 -0.85 16.30
CA PRO A 18 5.17 -0.20 17.10
C PRO A 18 3.86 -0.11 16.34
N ARG A 19 2.78 -0.64 16.93
CA ARG A 19 1.44 -0.49 16.33
C ARG A 19 0.97 0.95 16.50
N PRO A 20 0.49 1.62 15.44
CA PRO A 20 -0.14 2.91 15.60
C PRO A 20 -1.36 2.75 16.51
N GLN A 21 -1.63 3.78 17.31
CA GLN A 21 -2.84 3.81 18.12
C GLN A 21 -4.05 3.67 17.19
N PRO A 22 -5.02 2.78 17.50
CA PRO A 22 -6.23 2.68 16.70
C PRO A 22 -6.87 4.06 16.63
N PRO A 23 -7.28 4.52 15.43
CA PRO A 23 -7.95 5.80 15.31
C PRO A 23 -9.18 5.79 16.23
N GLY A 24 -9.43 6.92 16.89
CA GLY A 24 -10.64 7.13 17.69
C GLY A 24 -11.92 6.90 16.88
N PRO A 25 -13.10 6.98 17.52
CA PRO A 25 -14.38 6.74 16.86
C PRO A 25 -14.45 7.49 15.52
N ARG A 26 -14.51 6.72 14.43
CA ARG A 26 -14.47 7.25 13.07
C ARG A 26 -15.71 8.13 12.88
N THR A 27 -15.50 9.39 12.52
CA THR A 27 -16.57 10.21 11.93
C THR A 27 -17.12 9.48 10.70
N ALA A 28 -18.40 9.69 10.38
CA ALA A 28 -19.05 9.02 9.26
C ALA A 28 -18.15 9.06 8.01
N ARG A 29 -17.90 7.89 7.42
CA ARG A 29 -17.00 7.77 6.28
C ARG A 29 -17.67 8.45 5.09
N GLU A 30 -17.06 9.54 4.61
CA GLU A 30 -17.48 10.17 3.36
C GLU A 30 -17.50 9.12 2.23
N PRO A 31 -18.52 9.13 1.36
CA PRO A 31 -18.55 8.23 0.22
C PRO A 31 -17.33 8.48 -0.66
N ALA A 32 -16.65 7.40 -1.03
CA ALA A 32 -15.54 7.49 -1.97
C ALA A 32 -16.07 8.03 -3.30
N HIS A 33 -15.36 9.01 -3.86
CA HIS A 33 -15.66 9.49 -5.19
C HIS A 33 -15.33 8.38 -6.20
N PRO A 34 -16.10 8.27 -7.30
CA PRO A 34 -15.79 7.29 -8.34
C PRO A 34 -14.39 7.60 -8.90
N TRP A 35 -13.53 6.58 -8.95
CA TRP A 35 -12.21 6.71 -9.53
C TRP A 35 -12.33 7.04 -11.02
N ARG A 36 -11.58 8.05 -11.46
CA ARG A 36 -11.50 8.46 -12.86
C ARG A 36 -10.04 8.55 -13.24
N VAL A 37 -9.67 7.80 -14.29
CA VAL A 37 -8.40 7.95 -14.98
C VAL A 37 -8.62 9.04 -16.02
N ASP A 38 -7.81 10.08 -15.98
CA ASP A 38 -7.79 11.10 -17.01
C ASP A 38 -6.70 10.81 -18.05
N GLU A 39 -6.72 11.57 -19.13
CA GLU A 39 -5.74 11.44 -20.21
C GLU A 39 -4.31 11.67 -19.72
N ALA A 40 -4.12 12.51 -18.68
CA ALA A 40 -2.80 12.74 -18.10
C ALA A 40 -2.26 11.52 -17.36
N CYS A 41 -3.13 10.75 -16.70
CA CYS A 41 -2.78 9.48 -16.09
C CYS A 41 -2.52 8.39 -17.14
N HIS A 42 -3.31 8.35 -18.22
CA HIS A 42 -3.11 7.41 -19.31
C HIS A 42 -1.80 7.67 -20.08
N ALA A 43 -1.48 8.94 -20.37
CA ALA A 43 -0.27 9.32 -21.10
C ALA A 43 1.03 8.88 -20.42
N GLN A 44 1.03 8.67 -19.10
CA GLN A 44 2.22 8.21 -18.35
C GLN A 44 2.59 6.75 -18.65
N VAL A 45 1.64 5.96 -19.15
CA VAL A 45 1.82 4.52 -19.40
C VAL A 45 1.55 4.13 -20.84
N ALA A 46 1.09 5.08 -21.68
CA ALA A 46 0.70 4.82 -23.07
C ALA A 46 1.84 4.25 -23.92
N ASP A 47 3.08 4.71 -23.67
CA ASP A 47 4.27 4.28 -24.40
C ASP A 47 5.18 3.35 -23.56
N LEU A 48 4.68 2.86 -22.41
CA LEU A 48 5.43 1.93 -21.58
C LEU A 48 5.24 0.52 -22.14
N ASP A 49 6.28 -0.01 -22.81
CA ASP A 49 6.28 -1.36 -23.35
C ASP A 49 6.02 -2.43 -22.28
N GLU A 50 5.53 -3.60 -22.72
CA GLU A 50 5.18 -4.74 -21.87
C GLU A 50 6.30 -5.10 -20.87
N TYR A 51 5.89 -5.38 -19.63
CA TYR A 51 6.80 -5.79 -18.57
C TYR A 51 7.36 -7.19 -18.89
N VAL A 52 8.63 -7.26 -19.29
CA VAL A 52 9.38 -8.51 -19.57
C VAL A 52 9.84 -9.18 -18.27
#